data_AF-A0A0B1S8B6-F1
#
_entry.id   AF-A0A0B1S8B6-F1
#
_cell.length_a   1.000
_cell.length_b   1.000
_cell.length_c   1.000
_cell.angle_alpha   90.00
_cell.angle_beta   90.00
_cell.angle_gamma   90.00
#
_symmetry.space_group_name_H-M   'P 1'
#
loop_
_entity.id
_entity.type
_entity.pdbx_description
1 polymer ?
#
loop_
_entity_poly.entity_id
_entity_poly.type
_entity_poly.pdbx_seq_one_letter_code
_entity_poly.pdbx_strand_id
1 'polypeptide(L)'
;MPGYAFKQELSEPHMAVLDTKPGPALCTLCFLVYYFFQFMNNAILNMPFLQLVPDVLKFTCLIIMDLHQDIPPPVCEALLEDGALPALLKAIADSMGSFYDIIAIQGLGCPTYQTLFGVC
;
A
#
# COMPACT_ATOMS: atom_id res chain seq x y z
N MET A 1 -38.23 -7.19 18.35
CA MET A 1 -37.55 -7.96 17.27
C MET A 1 -38.08 -7.44 15.93
N PRO A 2 -37.30 -7.37 14.84
CA PRO A 2 -35.94 -6.85 14.57
C PRO A 2 -36.04 -5.44 13.91
N GLY A 3 -35.04 -4.59 13.64
CA GLY A 3 -33.60 -4.75 13.44
C GLY A 3 -33.21 -4.41 11.99
N TYR A 4 -32.20 -3.54 11.82
CA TYR A 4 -31.44 -3.19 10.59
C TYR A 4 -31.95 -2.00 9.77
N ALA A 5 -31.34 -0.81 9.84
CA ALA A 5 -29.94 -0.39 9.57
C ALA A 5 -29.73 0.00 8.10
N PHE A 6 -29.47 1.29 7.94
CA PHE A 6 -28.98 2.00 6.77
C PHE A 6 -27.76 1.26 6.17
N LYS A 7 -27.92 0.60 5.02
CA LYS A 7 -26.80 0.24 4.14
C LYS A 7 -27.05 0.91 2.81
N GLN A 8 -26.51 2.11 2.67
CA GLN A 8 -26.25 2.69 1.37
C GLN A 8 -25.18 1.80 0.73
N GLU A 9 -25.59 0.89 -0.16
CA GLU A 9 -24.68 0.17 -1.04
C GLU A 9 -23.94 1.19 -1.89
N LEU A 10 -22.69 1.46 -1.52
CA LEU A 10 -21.72 2.07 -2.41
C LEU A 10 -21.34 0.99 -3.43
N SER A 11 -22.24 0.73 -4.39
CA SER A 11 -21.92 -0.14 -5.53
C SER A 11 -20.89 0.62 -6.38
N GLU A 12 -19.62 0.34 -6.16
CA GLU A 12 -18.55 0.95 -6.94
C GLU A 12 -18.67 0.51 -8.40
N PRO A 13 -18.57 1.42 -9.39
CA PRO A 13 -18.92 1.14 -10.79
C PRO A 13 -18.11 0.00 -11.44
N HIS A 14 -16.95 -0.36 -10.90
CA HIS A 14 -16.18 -1.54 -11.33
C HIS A 14 -16.81 -2.88 -10.93
N MET A 15 -17.64 -2.93 -9.88
CA MET A 15 -18.33 -4.14 -9.44
C MET A 15 -19.42 -4.57 -10.43
N ALA A 16 -20.05 -3.63 -11.13
CA ALA A 16 -21.05 -3.92 -12.18
C ALA A 16 -20.45 -4.70 -13.37
N VAL A 17 -19.14 -4.60 -13.60
CA VAL A 17 -18.42 -5.35 -14.64
C VAL A 17 -18.21 -6.82 -14.23
N LEU A 18 -18.21 -7.09 -12.92
CA LEU A 18 -17.93 -8.40 -12.32
C LEU A 18 -19.22 -9.21 -12.07
N ASP A 19 -20.35 -8.52 -11.83
CA ASP A 19 -21.65 -9.12 -11.51
C ASP A 19 -22.19 -10.07 -12.61
N THR A 20 -21.64 -9.97 -13.82
CA THR A 20 -22.06 -10.76 -14.99
C THR A 20 -21.00 -11.74 -15.51
N LYS A 21 -19.81 -11.81 -14.89
CA LYS A 21 -18.69 -12.61 -15.42
C LYS A 21 -18.19 -13.63 -14.39
N PRO A 22 -18.52 -14.93 -14.55
CA PRO A 22 -18.09 -15.95 -13.61
C PRO A 22 -16.57 -16.19 -13.71
N GLY A 23 -15.99 -16.72 -12.62
CA GLY A 23 -14.65 -17.31 -12.49
C GLY A 23 -13.49 -16.62 -13.21
N PRO A 24 -13.22 -16.94 -14.50
CA PRO A 24 -12.03 -16.46 -15.21
C PRO A 24 -11.83 -14.93 -15.27
N ALA A 25 -12.91 -14.15 -15.38
CA ALA A 25 -12.78 -12.69 -15.49
C ALA A 25 -12.42 -12.04 -14.14
N LEU A 26 -13.03 -12.52 -13.06
CA LEU A 26 -12.70 -12.12 -11.69
C LEU A 26 -11.24 -12.48 -11.40
N CYS A 27 -10.83 -13.70 -11.72
CA CYS A 27 -9.45 -14.14 -11.52
C CYS A 27 -8.43 -13.35 -12.34
N THR A 28 -8.75 -13.00 -13.57
CA THR A 28 -7.90 -12.10 -14.37
C THR A 28 -7.73 -10.75 -13.69
N LEU A 29 -8.81 -10.17 -13.14
CA LEU A 29 -8.76 -8.91 -12.41
C LEU A 29 -7.93 -9.03 -11.12
N CYS A 30 -8.12 -10.11 -10.36
CA CYS A 30 -7.37 -10.38 -9.14
C CYS A 30 -5.86 -10.57 -9.42
N PHE A 31 -5.50 -11.21 -10.53
CA PHE A 31 -4.11 -11.30 -10.98
C PHE A 31 -3.55 -9.95 -11.44
N LEU A 32 -4.34 -9.12 -12.14
CA LEU A 32 -3.90 -7.78 -12.52
C LEU A 32 -3.55 -6.92 -11.30
N VAL A 33 -4.40 -6.95 -10.27
CA VAL A 33 -4.12 -6.25 -9.00
C VAL A 33 -2.88 -6.82 -8.33
N TYR A 34 -2.72 -8.15 -8.30
CA TYR A 34 -1.55 -8.82 -7.73
C TYR A 34 -0.26 -8.37 -8.44
N TYR A 35 -0.25 -8.42 -9.77
CA TYR A 35 0.92 -8.03 -10.56
C TYR A 35 1.20 -6.54 -10.49
N PHE A 36 0.17 -5.70 -10.36
CA PHE A 36 0.35 -4.27 -10.11
C PHE A 36 1.08 -4.03 -8.78
N PHE A 37 0.67 -4.69 -7.69
CA PHE A 37 1.36 -4.55 -6.41
C PHE A 37 2.76 -5.14 -6.44
N GLN A 38 2.98 -6.27 -7.13
CA GLN A 38 4.33 -6.80 -7.36
C GLN A 38 5.21 -5.81 -8.14
N PHE A 39 4.68 -5.19 -9.18
CA PHE A 39 5.37 -4.15 -9.94
C PHE A 39 5.74 -2.97 -9.04
N MET A 40 4.80 -2.47 -8.25
CA MET A 40 5.03 -1.37 -7.30
C MET A 40 6.06 -1.74 -6.23
N ASN A 41 6.08 -2.99 -5.73
CA ASN A 41 7.05 -3.46 -4.74
C ASN A 41 8.47 -3.46 -5.32
N ASN A 42 8.61 -4.07 -6.49
CA ASN A 42 9.87 -4.07 -7.22
C ASN A 42 10.30 -2.66 -7.61
N ALA A 43 9.37 -1.77 -7.96
CA ALA A 43 9.67 -0.39 -8.29
C ALA A 43 10.15 0.39 -7.05
N ILE A 44 9.49 0.27 -5.90
CA ILE A 44 9.93 0.93 -4.66
C ILE A 44 11.35 0.50 -4.32
N LEU A 45 11.66 -0.80 -4.39
CA LEU A 45 12.98 -1.32 -4.03
C LEU A 45 14.09 -0.99 -5.05
N ASN A 46 13.73 -0.78 -6.33
CA ASN A 46 14.72 -0.57 -7.40
C ASN A 46 14.73 0.85 -7.99
N MET A 47 13.85 1.76 -7.52
CA MET A 47 13.78 3.10 -8.10
C MET A 47 14.92 4.00 -7.62
N PRO A 48 15.43 4.89 -8.50
CA PRO A 48 16.32 5.98 -8.10
C PRO A 48 15.63 6.95 -7.13
N PHE A 49 14.30 6.90 -6.99
CA PHE A 49 13.56 7.65 -5.98
C PHE A 49 14.07 7.40 -4.56
N LEU A 50 14.48 6.18 -4.21
CA LEU A 50 15.04 5.89 -2.88
C LEU A 50 16.33 6.66 -2.61
N GLN A 51 17.07 7.03 -3.66
CA GLN A 51 18.27 7.85 -3.55
C GLN A 51 17.94 9.31 -3.20
N LEU A 52 16.72 9.75 -3.48
CA LEU A 52 16.23 11.10 -3.15
C LEU A 52 15.67 11.20 -1.72
N VAL A 53 15.25 10.08 -1.13
CA VAL A 53 14.63 10.06 0.21
C VAL A 53 15.54 10.68 1.28
N PRO A 54 16.85 10.38 1.35
CA PRO A 54 17.75 11.03 2.29
C PRO A 54 17.79 12.55 2.15
N ASP A 55 17.79 13.07 0.93
CA ASP A 55 17.85 14.50 0.68
C ASP A 55 16.55 15.21 1.06
N VAL A 56 15.40 14.58 0.79
CA VAL A 56 14.10 15.08 1.21
C VAL A 56 13.98 15.10 2.74
N LEU A 57 14.47 14.07 3.42
CA LEU A 57 14.49 14.02 4.88
C LEU A 57 15.35 15.14 5.47
N LYS A 58 16.57 15.34 4.93
CA LYS A 58 17.44 16.45 5.34
C LYS A 58 16.79 17.82 5.14
N PHE A 59 16.18 18.05 3.98
CA PHE A 59 15.52 19.31 3.69
C PHE A 59 14.34 19.57 4.64
N THR A 60 13.54 18.53 4.90
CA THR A 60 12.43 18.61 5.85
C THR A 60 12.93 18.89 7.27
N CYS A 61 14.05 18.29 7.67
CA CYS A 61 14.68 18.53 8.96
C CYS A 61 15.12 19.99 9.14
N LEU A 62 15.69 20.59 8.09
CA LEU A 62 16.08 22.00 8.11
C LEU A 62 14.86 22.92 8.33
N ILE A 63 13.73 22.62 7.67
CA ILE A 63 12.47 23.38 7.87
C ILE A 63 11.97 23.21 9.30
N ILE A 64 11.96 21.99 9.83
CA ILE A 64 11.46 21.71 11.18
C ILE A 64 12.32 22.41 12.23
N MET A 65 13.64 22.37 12.11
CA MET A 65 14.55 23.05 13.05
C MET A 65 14.41 24.58 13.02
N ASP A 66 14.09 25.17 11.86
CA ASP A 66 13.80 26.60 11.74
C ASP A 66 12.50 26.98 12.46
N LEU A 67 11.47 26.14 12.33
CA LEU A 67 10.17 26.33 12.96
C LEU A 67 10.15 25.98 14.46
N HIS A 68 11.00 25.04 14.88
CA HIS A 68 11.04 24.45 16.22
C HIS A 68 12.47 24.37 16.74
N GLN A 69 12.89 25.42 17.46
CA GLN A 69 14.23 25.48 18.06
C GLN A 69 14.44 24.50 19.22
N ASP A 70 13.38 23.84 19.68
CA ASP A 70 13.37 22.83 20.74
C ASP A 70 13.63 21.40 20.25
N ILE A 71 13.66 21.17 18.93
CA ILE A 71 13.95 19.86 18.36
C ILE A 71 15.46 19.76 18.11
N PRO A 72 16.19 18.95 18.91
CA PRO A 72 17.63 18.88 18.78
C PRO A 72 18.01 18.10 17.50
N PRO A 73 19.17 18.42 16.88
CA PRO A 73 19.66 17.79 15.64
C PRO A 73 19.54 16.25 15.55
N PRO A 74 19.87 15.46 16.60
CA PRO A 74 19.81 14.00 16.50
C PRO A 74 18.39 13.45 16.30
N VAL A 75 17.33 14.16 16.71
CA VAL A 75 15.94 13.69 16.52
C VAL A 75 15.55 13.75 15.05
N CYS A 76 15.96 14.82 14.37
CA CYS A 76 15.76 15.02 12.95
C CYS A 76 16.57 14.00 12.12
N GLU A 77 17.78 13.69 12.56
CA GLU A 77 18.69 12.78 11.86
C GLU A 77 18.42 11.29 12.17
N ALA A 78 17.62 10.96 13.18
CA ALA A 78 17.33 9.60 13.62
C ALA A 78 16.82 8.66 12.51
N LEU A 79 16.08 9.17 11.53
CA LEU A 79 15.62 8.39 10.37
C LEU A 79 16.74 8.09 9.36
N LEU A 80 17.78 8.93 9.34
CA LEU A 80 18.97 8.78 8.51
C LEU A 80 20.08 7.99 9.21
N GLU A 81 19.95 7.77 10.52
CA GLU A 81 20.83 6.86 11.27
C GLU A 81 20.75 5.44 10.72
N ASP A 82 21.85 4.71 10.90
CA ASP A 82 22.13 3.48 10.19
C ASP A 82 21.01 2.45 10.39
N GLY A 83 20.37 2.05 9.28
CA GLY A 83 19.32 1.03 9.24
C GLY A 83 17.88 1.51 9.42
N ALA A 84 17.59 2.72 9.91
CA ALA A 84 16.22 3.18 10.15
C ALA A 84 15.42 3.39 8.84
N LEU A 85 15.97 4.16 7.91
CA LEU A 85 15.38 4.36 6.58
C LEU A 85 15.26 3.03 5.80
N PRO A 86 16.31 2.19 5.69
CA PRO A 86 16.19 0.86 5.09
C PRO A 86 15.10 -0.01 5.74
N ALA A 87 14.96 0.00 7.07
CA ALA A 87 13.92 -0.74 7.78
C ALA A 87 12.52 -0.23 7.46
N LEU A 88 12.34 1.10 7.36
CA LEU A 88 11.07 1.71 6.96
C LEU A 88 10.68 1.30 5.53
N LEU A 89 11.62 1.37 4.59
CA LEU A 89 11.39 0.99 3.20
C LEU A 89 11.06 -0.51 3.08
N LYS A 90 11.75 -1.36 3.85
CA LYS A 90 11.43 -2.78 3.97
C LYS A 90 10.01 -2.99 4.52
N ALA A 91 9.62 -2.27 5.57
CA ALA A 91 8.28 -2.37 6.14
C ALA A 91 7.18 -1.97 5.14
N ILE A 92 7.43 -0.96 4.30
CA ILE A 92 6.52 -0.58 3.20
C ILE A 92 6.40 -1.72 2.18
N ALA A 93 7.53 -2.27 1.73
CA ALA A 93 7.56 -3.40 0.80
C ALA A 93 6.84 -4.63 1.36
N ASP A 94 7.05 -4.94 2.64
CA ASP A 94 6.44 -6.09 3.31
C ASP A 94 4.92 -5.89 3.53
N SER A 95 4.45 -4.64 3.64
CA SER A 95 3.03 -4.31 3.82
C SER A 95 2.19 -4.42 2.53
N MET A 96 2.81 -4.60 1.37
CA MET A 96 2.11 -4.61 0.08
C MET A 96 1.19 -5.82 -0.13
N GLY A 97 1.49 -6.95 0.51
CA GLY A 97 0.56 -8.09 0.57
C GLY A 97 -0.72 -7.73 1.32
N SER A 98 -0.60 -7.00 2.43
CA SER A 98 -1.73 -6.50 3.21
C SER A 98 -2.56 -5.48 2.43
N PHE A 99 -1.93 -4.63 1.61
CA PHE A 99 -2.63 -3.71 0.71
C PHE A 99 -3.39 -4.43 -0.39
N TYR A 100 -2.82 -5.51 -0.95
CA TYR A 100 -3.54 -6.40 -1.87
C TYR A 100 -4.79 -6.97 -1.19
N ASP A 101 -4.66 -7.51 0.02
CA ASP A 101 -5.79 -8.09 0.73
C ASP A 101 -6.90 -7.06 1.01
N ILE A 102 -6.57 -5.81 1.29
CA ILE A 102 -7.57 -4.74 1.47
C ILE A 102 -8.30 -4.42 0.16
N ILE A 103 -7.56 -4.14 -0.92
CA ILE A 103 -8.16 -3.66 -2.18
C ILE A 103 -8.84 -4.81 -2.94
N ALA A 104 -8.17 -5.95 -3.03
CA ALA A 104 -8.65 -7.07 -3.82
C ALA A 104 -9.81 -7.81 -3.13
N ILE A 105 -9.75 -8.04 -1.82
CA ILE A 105 -10.79 -8.79 -1.12
C ILE A 105 -12.01 -7.90 -0.86
N GLN A 106 -11.82 -6.72 -0.26
CA GLN A 106 -12.95 -5.90 0.20
C GLN A 106 -13.59 -5.10 -0.95
N GLY A 107 -12.81 -4.73 -1.96
CA GLY A 107 -13.29 -3.92 -3.09
C GLY A 107 -13.72 -4.72 -4.32
N LEU A 108 -13.17 -5.93 -4.53
CA LEU A 108 -13.30 -6.67 -5.81
C LEU A 108 -13.75 -8.13 -5.64
N GLY A 109 -13.83 -8.66 -4.41
CA GLY A 109 -14.23 -10.04 -4.16
C GLY A 109 -13.16 -11.10 -4.48
N CYS A 110 -11.89 -10.72 -4.52
CA CYS A 110 -10.78 -11.63 -4.79
C CYS A 110 -10.47 -12.57 -3.61
N PRO A 111 -9.88 -13.75 -3.88
CA PRO A 111 -9.23 -14.56 -2.86
C PRO A 111 -8.08 -13.80 -2.20
N THR A 112 -7.68 -14.23 -1.00
CA THR A 112 -6.50 -13.66 -0.33
C THR A 112 -5.24 -13.92 -1.16
N TYR A 113 -4.21 -13.10 -0.95
CA TYR A 113 -2.91 -13.28 -1.59
C TYR A 113 -2.40 -14.74 -1.53
N GLN A 114 -2.53 -15.39 -0.37
CA GLN A 114 -2.02 -16.76 -0.13
C GLN A 114 -2.82 -17.84 -0.88
N THR A 115 -4.08 -17.57 -1.21
CA THR A 115 -5.00 -18.54 -1.82
C THR A 115 -5.25 -18.27 -3.31
N LEU A 116 -4.84 -17.09 -3.80
CA LEU A 116 -5.06 -16.62 -5.17
C LEU A 116 -4.70 -17.67 -6.23
N PHE A 117 -3.46 -18.19 -6.22
CA PHE A 117 -2.99 -19.15 -7.24
C PHE A 117 -3.65 -20.54 -7.15
N GLY A 118 -4.25 -20.88 -6.01
CA GLY A 118 -4.97 -22.15 -5.85
C GLY A 118 -6.45 -22.04 -6.22
N VAL A 119 -7.01 -20.84 -6.19
CA VAL A 119 -8.43 -20.58 -6.45
C VAL A 119 -8.70 -20.12 -7.89
N CYS A 120 -7.73 -19.50 -8.58
CA CYS A 120 -7.96 -18.75 -9.83
C CYS A 120 -7.43 -19.32 -11.16
#